data_AF-A0A2T4VJJ4-F1
#
_entry.id   AF-A0A2T4VJJ4-F1
#
_cell.length_a   1.000
_cell.length_b   1.000
_cell.length_c   1.000
_cell.angle_alpha   90.00
_cell.angle_beta   90.00
_cell.angle_gamma   90.00
#
_symmetry.space_group_name_H-M   'P 1'
#
loop_
_entity.id
_entity.type
_entity.pdbx_description
1 polymer ?
#
loop_
_entity_poly.entity_id
_entity_poly.type
_entity_poly.pdbx_seq_one_letter_code
_entity_poly.pdbx_strand_id
1 'polypeptide(L)'
;MRSKWWSTFMTMMLGVALAEGAAFAEPPQEPAAASARIALPTGTSAVRWTEELTTGEGSGELVRTREGLLFEPYAVMRRPEGQFQLTGLYTFPARRLEQPVDTIRPVLQAQSALGMGVEVDVRVRTANGAWTEWSTTRSGEAVRLPRGGTEVQVRLALQADEHGRGPVVREVKLEGTLEGGTASLSDVQTLATPLTYRIYATREGLVGGTTANGHVIKSYDRFVALPSRRALASNGGSEYQVRICYPVTGKCATTSVWDIGPWNTKDDYWNVSSTREMWKDLPQGKPEAQAAYQDGYNGGYDQFGRRPANPAGIDIADGTFWTDLGMSDNDWVNVTYLWTSGGGTSTGLIIDSNNSSNDTTKGYIEVSANWISASSTAGYYGSGYYYASTQAISDPATFWFYLPAAATKTIDAWWTAGTNRSATAPFIVWNASGTKLATVNVNQQLNGGQWNTLGTWSFTAGWNKVQLSRWTTEDSVVIADAIQVR
;
A
#
# COMPACT_ATOMS: atom_id res chain seq x y z
N MET A 1 20.88 -49.25 -34.58
CA MET A 1 21.00 -48.97 -36.04
C MET A 1 21.35 -47.49 -36.25
N ARG A 2 21.87 -47.07 -37.41
CA ARG A 2 22.43 -45.73 -37.63
C ARG A 2 21.77 -45.01 -38.82
N SER A 3 21.45 -43.72 -38.64
CA SER A 3 21.49 -42.65 -39.67
C SER A 3 20.50 -42.78 -40.87
N LYS A 4 20.20 -41.75 -41.68
CA LYS A 4 20.31 -40.27 -41.57
C LYS A 4 19.31 -39.62 -42.56
N TRP A 5 19.24 -38.29 -42.52
CA TRP A 5 18.97 -37.30 -43.59
C TRP A 5 18.72 -37.79 -45.04
N TRP A 6 17.92 -37.11 -45.89
CA TRP A 6 18.07 -35.68 -46.25
C TRP A 6 16.80 -35.03 -46.89
N SER A 7 16.93 -33.79 -47.37
CA SER A 7 15.85 -32.92 -47.91
C SER A 7 16.15 -32.44 -49.34
N THR A 8 15.13 -32.13 -50.16
CA THR A 8 15.34 -31.45 -51.46
C THR A 8 14.20 -30.49 -51.91
N PHE A 9 14.61 -29.42 -52.60
CA PHE A 9 13.92 -28.29 -53.25
C PHE A 9 12.61 -28.64 -54.01
N MET A 10 11.52 -27.85 -53.95
CA MET A 10 11.31 -26.49 -54.49
C MET A 10 11.44 -26.38 -56.03
N THR A 11 10.31 -26.13 -56.71
CA THR A 11 10.24 -25.74 -58.14
C THR A 11 9.12 -24.71 -58.35
N MET A 12 9.35 -23.68 -59.18
CA MET A 12 8.32 -22.74 -59.65
C MET A 12 8.69 -22.23 -61.04
N MET A 13 7.76 -22.26 -62.00
CA MET A 13 7.86 -21.56 -63.28
C MET A 13 6.48 -21.14 -63.78
N LEU A 14 6.43 -20.05 -64.55
CA LEU A 14 5.21 -19.45 -65.09
C LEU A 14 4.84 -20.05 -66.45
N GLY A 15 3.55 -19.99 -66.78
CA GLY A 15 3.06 -20.01 -68.17
C GLY A 15 2.46 -18.64 -68.50
N VAL A 16 2.70 -18.14 -69.73
CA VAL A 16 2.17 -16.86 -70.23
C VAL A 16 1.56 -17.10 -71.61
N ALA A 17 0.43 -16.44 -71.91
CA ALA A 17 -0.16 -16.40 -73.24
C ALA A 17 -0.68 -14.98 -73.55
N LEU A 18 -0.38 -14.52 -74.76
CA LEU A 18 -0.94 -13.35 -75.46
C LEU A 18 -1.92 -13.91 -76.52
N ALA A 19 -2.88 -13.19 -77.14
CA ALA A 19 -3.38 -11.81 -77.03
C ALA A 19 -4.95 -11.86 -77.15
N GLU A 20 -5.77 -10.87 -77.51
CA GLU A 20 -5.71 -9.45 -77.94
C GLU A 20 -7.13 -8.85 -77.63
N GLY A 21 -7.58 -7.63 -77.96
CA GLY A 21 -7.00 -6.56 -78.79
C GLY A 21 -7.93 -5.36 -79.07
N ALA A 22 -9.12 -5.26 -78.46
CA ALA A 22 -10.14 -4.25 -78.80
C ALA A 22 -10.19 -3.08 -77.79
N ALA A 23 -10.26 -1.85 -78.29
CA ALA A 23 -10.07 -0.63 -77.48
C ALA A 23 -11.35 0.18 -77.23
N PHE A 24 -11.52 0.63 -75.99
CA PHE A 24 -12.34 1.80 -75.60
C PHE A 24 -11.59 2.60 -74.54
N ALA A 25 -11.89 3.89 -74.40
CA ALA A 25 -11.04 4.85 -73.70
C ALA A 25 -11.09 4.74 -72.16
N GLU A 26 -9.96 5.06 -71.53
CA GLU A 26 -9.74 5.03 -70.07
C GLU A 26 -9.90 6.45 -69.47
N PRO A 27 -10.50 6.62 -68.27
CA PRO A 27 -10.67 7.92 -67.62
C PRO A 27 -9.33 8.49 -67.09
N PRO A 28 -9.22 9.83 -66.92
CA PRO A 28 -7.97 10.47 -66.51
C PRO A 28 -7.55 10.12 -65.07
N GLN A 29 -6.26 9.81 -64.91
CA GLN A 29 -5.64 9.44 -63.65
C GLN A 29 -5.10 10.68 -62.92
N GLU A 30 -5.55 10.95 -61.70
CA GLU A 30 -5.02 12.05 -60.87
C GLU A 30 -3.58 11.78 -60.38
N PRO A 31 -2.75 12.83 -60.20
CA PRO A 31 -1.33 12.66 -59.92
C PRO A 31 -1.05 12.16 -58.50
N ALA A 32 -0.13 11.19 -58.39
CA ALA A 32 0.28 10.63 -57.11
C ALA A 32 0.96 11.67 -56.20
N ALA A 33 0.30 12.04 -55.11
CA ALA A 33 0.91 12.85 -54.05
C ALA A 33 2.08 12.10 -53.41
N ALA A 34 3.19 12.82 -53.15
CA ALA A 34 4.41 12.22 -52.63
C ALA A 34 4.18 11.55 -51.27
N SER A 35 4.59 10.28 -51.14
CA SER A 35 4.59 9.57 -49.86
C SER A 35 5.65 10.14 -48.93
N ALA A 36 5.31 11.24 -48.25
CA ALA A 36 6.02 11.69 -47.07
C ALA A 36 6.05 10.52 -46.08
N ARG A 37 7.24 9.95 -45.85
CA ARG A 37 7.44 8.96 -44.79
C ARG A 37 7.29 9.67 -43.45
N ILE A 38 6.06 9.71 -42.94
CA ILE A 38 5.81 10.08 -41.56
C ILE A 38 6.58 9.08 -40.70
N ALA A 39 7.67 9.54 -40.11
CA ALA A 39 8.35 8.78 -39.08
C ALA A 39 7.37 8.66 -37.91
N LEU A 40 6.86 7.46 -37.67
CA LEU A 40 6.14 7.14 -36.44
C LEU A 40 7.06 7.53 -35.26
N PRO A 41 6.57 8.29 -34.26
CA PRO A 41 7.38 8.64 -33.11
C PRO A 41 7.58 7.40 -32.23
N THR A 42 8.54 6.55 -32.59
CA THR A 42 8.93 5.33 -31.86
C THR A 42 9.79 5.68 -30.65
N GLY A 43 9.23 6.50 -29.76
CA GLY A 43 9.85 6.96 -28.53
C GLY A 43 8.77 7.27 -27.50
N THR A 44 8.58 6.36 -26.56
CA THR A 44 7.89 6.67 -25.30
C THR A 44 8.75 7.67 -24.55
N SER A 45 8.32 8.94 -24.49
CA SER A 45 9.07 10.03 -23.87
C SER A 45 9.41 9.68 -22.42
N ALA A 46 10.69 9.41 -22.13
CA ALA A 46 11.11 9.00 -20.79
C ALA A 46 11.16 10.20 -19.85
N VAL A 47 10.39 10.16 -18.75
CA VAL A 47 10.55 11.09 -17.63
C VAL A 47 11.84 10.76 -16.91
N ARG A 48 12.61 11.78 -16.49
CA ARG A 48 13.78 11.59 -15.62
C ARG A 48 13.72 12.51 -14.42
N TRP A 49 14.06 11.99 -13.26
CA TRP A 49 14.13 12.76 -12.02
C TRP A 49 15.20 12.21 -11.08
N THR A 50 15.47 12.96 -10.01
CA THR A 50 16.36 12.54 -8.91
C THR A 50 15.59 12.68 -7.62
N GLU A 51 15.73 11.72 -6.70
CA GLU A 51 15.18 11.82 -5.35
C GLU A 51 16.19 12.43 -4.37
N GLU A 52 15.72 13.38 -3.58
CA GLU A 52 16.55 14.11 -2.62
C GLU A 52 16.77 13.26 -1.37
N LEU A 53 18.03 12.90 -1.09
CA LEU A 53 18.42 12.11 0.10
C LEU A 53 18.13 12.83 1.43
N THR A 54 17.64 14.07 1.40
CA THR A 54 17.25 14.87 2.57
C THR A 54 15.75 14.86 2.86
N THR A 55 14.89 14.37 1.95
CA THR A 55 13.41 14.49 2.08
C THR A 55 12.70 13.20 2.46
N GLY A 56 13.37 12.05 2.37
CA GLY A 56 12.81 10.75 2.77
C GLY A 56 12.85 10.48 4.27
N GLU A 57 12.02 9.53 4.69
CA GLU A 57 11.86 9.04 6.07
C GLU A 57 12.37 7.60 6.17
N GLY A 58 12.98 7.25 7.31
CA GLY A 58 13.66 5.98 7.49
C GLY A 58 13.13 5.15 8.66
N SER A 59 13.06 3.82 8.48
CA SER A 59 12.93 2.86 9.58
C SER A 59 14.29 2.18 9.84
N GLY A 60 14.72 2.21 11.10
CA GLY A 60 16.03 1.72 11.53
C GLY A 60 17.12 2.79 11.60
N GLU A 61 18.35 2.35 11.87
CA GLU A 61 19.51 3.20 12.18
C GLU A 61 20.16 3.75 10.89
N LEU A 62 19.56 4.84 10.38
CA LEU A 62 19.94 5.51 9.13
C LEU A 62 20.58 6.86 9.42
N VAL A 63 21.85 7.01 9.03
CA VAL A 63 22.70 8.17 9.36
C VAL A 63 22.91 9.01 8.10
N ARG A 64 22.58 10.31 8.17
CA ARG A 64 22.89 11.27 7.11
C ARG A 64 24.33 11.77 7.29
N THR A 65 25.22 11.39 6.38
CA THR A 65 26.64 11.77 6.41
C THR A 65 26.96 12.79 5.32
N ARG A 66 28.13 13.43 5.40
CA ARG A 66 28.70 14.23 4.29
C ARG A 66 28.94 13.43 2.99
N GLU A 67 28.90 12.10 3.08
CA GLU A 67 29.24 11.17 1.99
C GLU A 67 28.03 10.41 1.45
N GLY A 68 26.82 10.75 1.91
CA GLY A 68 25.55 10.13 1.52
C GLY A 68 24.71 9.64 2.71
N LEU A 69 23.61 8.99 2.39
CA LEU A 69 22.76 8.24 3.33
C LEU A 69 23.46 6.90 3.66
N LEU A 70 23.94 6.75 4.89
CA LEU A 70 24.53 5.52 5.42
C LEU A 70 23.46 4.72 6.18
N PHE A 71 23.43 3.41 5.98
CA PHE A 71 22.80 2.47 6.91
C PHE A 71 23.86 1.88 7.83
N GLU A 72 23.72 2.05 9.14
CA GLU A 72 24.70 1.58 10.13
C GLU A 72 23.96 1.01 11.35
N PRO A 73 23.45 -0.23 11.27
CA PRO A 73 22.78 -0.87 12.39
C PRO A 73 23.75 -1.34 13.47
N TYR A 74 23.70 -0.68 14.63
CA TYR A 74 24.53 -0.94 15.82
C TYR A 74 24.17 -2.26 16.53
N ALA A 75 23.08 -2.92 16.12
CA ALA A 75 22.38 -3.92 16.92
C ALA A 75 22.47 -5.40 16.45
N VAL A 76 23.29 -5.76 15.44
CA VAL A 76 23.39 -7.15 14.90
C VAL A 76 23.59 -8.19 16.01
N MET A 77 24.47 -7.92 16.97
CA MET A 77 24.81 -8.82 18.08
C MET A 77 23.74 -8.89 19.19
N ARG A 78 22.52 -8.36 18.99
CA ARG A 78 21.49 -8.24 20.06
C ARG A 78 20.09 -8.77 19.72
N ARG A 79 19.78 -9.16 18.48
CA ARG A 79 18.46 -9.77 18.15
C ARG A 79 18.47 -11.28 18.45
N PRO A 80 17.60 -11.81 19.33
CA PRO A 80 17.60 -13.24 19.67
C PRO A 80 17.24 -14.19 18.51
N GLU A 81 16.58 -13.70 17.46
CA GLU A 81 16.07 -14.55 16.36
C GLU A 81 17.12 -15.00 15.33
N GLY A 82 18.40 -14.70 15.53
CA GLY A 82 19.49 -15.09 14.62
C GLY A 82 19.42 -14.44 13.23
N GLN A 83 18.90 -13.21 13.13
CA GLN A 83 18.86 -12.46 11.87
C GLN A 83 20.26 -11.95 11.49
N PHE A 84 21.03 -12.75 10.73
CA PHE A 84 22.39 -12.41 10.27
C PHE A 84 22.46 -11.27 9.23
N GLN A 85 21.32 -10.78 8.74
CA GLN A 85 21.23 -9.72 7.73
C GLN A 85 20.14 -8.73 8.09
N LEU A 86 20.54 -7.55 8.61
CA LEU A 86 19.59 -6.48 8.91
C LEU A 86 19.29 -5.65 7.66
N THR A 87 18.05 -5.21 7.52
CA THR A 87 17.61 -4.32 6.42
C THR A 87 16.90 -3.10 7.00
N GLY A 88 17.39 -1.90 6.68
CA GLY A 88 16.69 -0.63 6.93
C GLY A 88 15.91 -0.20 5.69
N LEU A 89 14.77 0.47 5.86
CA LEU A 89 14.00 1.02 4.75
C LEU A 89 14.05 2.54 4.75
N TYR A 90 14.20 3.15 3.58
CA TYR A 90 14.19 4.60 3.42
C TYR A 90 13.20 5.02 2.32
N THR A 91 12.09 5.63 2.71
CA THR A 91 10.95 5.94 1.84
C THR A 91 10.98 7.41 1.45
N PHE A 92 11.00 7.71 0.15
CA PHE A 92 10.91 9.07 -0.35
C PHE A 92 9.45 9.58 -0.36
N PRO A 93 9.22 10.91 -0.35
CA PRO A 93 7.89 11.47 -0.54
C PRO A 93 7.27 11.04 -1.88
N ALA A 94 5.94 11.02 -1.95
CA ALA A 94 5.23 10.75 -3.21
C ALA A 94 5.44 11.92 -4.20
N ARG A 95 5.95 11.60 -5.39
CA ARG A 95 6.28 12.56 -6.46
C ARG A 95 5.22 12.55 -7.55
N ARG A 96 4.68 13.74 -7.87
CA ARG A 96 3.84 13.93 -9.05
C ARG A 96 4.69 14.17 -10.31
N LEU A 97 4.38 13.44 -11.37
CA LEU A 97 4.93 13.59 -12.72
C LEU A 97 3.87 14.19 -13.65
N GLU A 98 4.32 14.84 -14.73
CA GLU A 98 3.45 15.48 -15.73
C GLU A 98 2.71 14.47 -16.62
N GLN A 99 3.29 13.29 -16.81
CA GLN A 99 2.74 12.18 -17.59
C GLN A 99 2.86 10.86 -16.81
N PRO A 100 1.95 9.90 -16.99
CA PRO A 100 1.98 8.63 -16.26
C PRO A 100 3.14 7.74 -16.71
N VAL A 101 3.64 6.91 -15.80
CA VAL A 101 4.65 5.89 -16.06
C VAL A 101 4.17 4.52 -15.54
N ASP A 102 4.48 3.44 -16.26
CA ASP A 102 4.27 2.04 -15.78
C ASP A 102 5.55 1.21 -15.74
N THR A 103 6.63 1.60 -16.43
CA THR A 103 7.98 1.02 -16.25
C THR A 103 8.91 2.06 -15.63
N ILE A 104 9.71 1.65 -14.64
CA ILE A 104 10.68 2.51 -13.93
C ILE A 104 12.04 1.81 -13.83
N ARG A 105 13.12 2.56 -14.12
CA ARG A 105 14.52 2.14 -14.01
C ARG A 105 15.28 3.09 -13.08
N PRO A 106 15.64 2.70 -11.85
CA PRO A 106 16.54 3.50 -11.02
C PRO A 106 18.00 3.36 -11.48
N VAL A 107 18.78 4.41 -11.26
CA VAL A 107 20.24 4.45 -11.44
C VAL A 107 20.83 5.07 -10.18
N LEU A 108 21.53 4.24 -9.40
CA LEU A 108 22.06 4.60 -8.09
C LEU A 108 23.55 4.88 -8.14
N GLN A 109 24.00 5.92 -7.44
CA GLN A 109 25.38 5.97 -6.94
C GLN A 109 25.37 5.47 -5.51
N ALA A 110 26.00 4.32 -5.26
CA ALA A 110 26.12 3.75 -3.92
C ALA A 110 27.50 3.09 -3.73
N GLN A 111 28.02 3.18 -2.51
CA GLN A 111 29.19 2.44 -2.04
C GLN A 111 28.70 1.23 -1.25
N SER A 112 29.05 0.03 -1.71
CA SER A 112 28.73 -1.25 -1.07
C SER A 112 29.91 -2.22 -1.17
N ALA A 113 29.92 -3.20 -0.28
CA ALA A 113 30.89 -4.31 -0.24
C ALA A 113 30.16 -5.65 -0.38
N LEU A 114 30.92 -6.75 -0.44
CA LEU A 114 30.35 -8.11 -0.40
C LEU A 114 29.51 -8.29 0.88
N GLY A 115 28.29 -8.78 0.75
CA GLY A 115 27.33 -8.94 1.84
C GLY A 115 26.39 -7.75 2.07
N MET A 116 26.70 -6.57 1.54
CA MET A 116 25.78 -5.42 1.53
C MET A 116 24.85 -5.45 0.30
N GLY A 117 23.66 -4.88 0.45
CA GLY A 117 22.67 -4.79 -0.64
C GLY A 117 21.95 -3.44 -0.69
N VAL A 118 21.61 -3.00 -1.90
CA VAL A 118 20.67 -1.89 -2.13
C VAL A 118 19.64 -2.35 -3.15
N GLU A 119 18.41 -2.55 -2.69
CA GLU A 119 17.26 -2.76 -3.57
C GLU A 119 16.39 -1.49 -3.60
N VAL A 120 15.66 -1.30 -4.69
CA VAL A 120 14.76 -0.16 -4.89
C VAL A 120 13.36 -0.69 -5.09
N ASP A 121 12.45 -0.31 -4.21
CA ASP A 121 11.03 -0.54 -4.37
C ASP A 121 10.40 0.67 -5.07
N VAL A 122 9.51 0.42 -6.02
CA VAL A 122 8.70 1.46 -6.68
C VAL A 122 7.22 1.10 -6.64
N ARG A 123 6.36 2.11 -6.47
CA ARG A 123 4.89 2.00 -6.62
C ARG A 123 4.30 3.24 -7.28
N VAL A 124 3.12 3.10 -7.89
CA VAL A 124 2.33 4.24 -8.40
C VAL A 124 0.95 4.30 -7.78
N ARG A 125 0.42 5.51 -7.59
CA ARG A 125 -1.00 5.72 -7.32
C ARG A 125 -1.76 5.61 -8.63
N THR A 126 -2.71 4.70 -8.68
CA THR A 126 -3.56 4.45 -9.85
C THR A 126 -4.70 5.49 -9.90
N ALA A 127 -5.42 5.56 -11.02
CA ALA A 127 -6.49 6.55 -11.23
C ALA A 127 -7.64 6.49 -10.20
N ASN A 128 -7.82 5.39 -9.47
CA ASN A 128 -8.84 5.28 -8.41
C ASN A 128 -8.37 5.82 -7.03
N GLY A 129 -7.13 6.33 -6.95
CA GLY A 129 -6.54 6.89 -5.73
C GLY A 129 -5.76 5.88 -4.87
N ALA A 130 -5.89 4.58 -5.13
CA ALA A 130 -5.15 3.54 -4.43
C ALA A 130 -3.78 3.27 -5.07
N TRP A 131 -2.82 2.82 -4.26
CA TRP A 131 -1.48 2.43 -4.70
C TRP A 131 -1.49 1.05 -5.37
N THR A 132 -0.52 0.80 -6.24
CA THR A 132 -0.07 -0.57 -6.56
C THR A 132 0.61 -1.19 -5.34
N GLU A 133 0.83 -2.50 -5.37
CA GLU A 133 1.92 -3.11 -4.59
C GLU A 133 3.24 -2.40 -4.89
N TRP A 134 4.20 -2.49 -3.97
CA TRP A 134 5.59 -2.19 -4.28
C TRP A 134 6.16 -3.30 -5.18
N SER A 135 6.93 -2.91 -6.20
CA SER A 135 7.75 -3.82 -7.00
C SER A 135 9.22 -3.56 -6.75
N THR A 136 9.94 -4.60 -6.32
CA THR A 136 11.38 -4.59 -6.06
C THR A 136 12.18 -4.58 -7.37
N THR A 137 13.26 -3.80 -7.44
CA THR A 137 14.26 -3.81 -8.52
C THR A 137 15.64 -3.35 -8.04
N ARG A 138 16.61 -3.21 -8.95
CA ARG A 138 18.01 -2.88 -8.65
C ARG A 138 18.56 -1.80 -9.58
N SER A 139 19.69 -1.20 -9.22
CA SER A 139 20.34 -0.16 -10.03
C SER A 139 20.61 -0.63 -11.47
N GLY A 140 20.08 0.11 -12.45
CA GLY A 140 20.18 -0.19 -13.88
C GLY A 140 19.10 -1.14 -14.42
N GLU A 141 18.39 -1.88 -13.57
CA GLU A 141 17.30 -2.79 -13.95
C GLU A 141 15.98 -2.00 -14.10
N ALA A 142 15.16 -2.36 -15.08
CA ALA A 142 13.84 -1.75 -15.28
C ALA A 142 12.76 -2.70 -14.78
N VAL A 143 11.86 -2.21 -13.93
CA VAL A 143 10.71 -2.98 -13.44
C VAL A 143 9.41 -2.36 -13.93
N ARG A 144 8.50 -3.22 -14.38
CA ARG A 144 7.18 -2.83 -14.85
C ARG A 144 6.12 -3.09 -13.78
N LEU A 145 5.29 -2.09 -13.55
CA LEU A 145 4.21 -2.07 -12.58
C LEU A 145 2.91 -2.62 -13.21
N PRO A 146 1.97 -3.14 -12.41
CA PRO A 146 0.69 -3.65 -12.92
C PRO A 146 -0.25 -2.54 -13.43
N ARG A 147 0.12 -1.26 -13.26
CA ARG A 147 -0.62 -0.05 -13.68
C ARG A 147 0.36 1.07 -13.99
N GLY A 148 -0.05 1.96 -14.89
CA GLY A 148 0.55 3.29 -14.98
C GLY A 148 -0.08 4.29 -14.00
N GLY A 149 0.69 5.29 -13.58
CA GLY A 149 0.20 6.39 -12.73
C GLY A 149 1.09 7.64 -12.79
N THR A 150 0.53 8.80 -12.44
CA THR A 150 1.23 10.09 -12.40
C THR A 150 1.79 10.45 -11.03
N GLU A 151 1.46 9.70 -9.98
CA GLU A 151 2.04 9.86 -8.64
C GLU A 151 2.87 8.61 -8.32
N VAL A 152 4.18 8.77 -8.28
CA VAL A 152 5.17 7.70 -8.04
C VAL A 152 5.66 7.79 -6.59
N GLN A 153 5.98 6.66 -5.98
CA GLN A 153 6.78 6.65 -4.75
C GLN A 153 7.92 5.62 -4.86
N VAL A 154 9.05 5.96 -4.25
CA VAL A 154 10.29 5.19 -4.26
C VAL A 154 10.68 4.89 -2.81
N ARG A 155 11.17 3.68 -2.54
CA ARG A 155 11.73 3.28 -1.24
C ARG A 155 12.99 2.46 -1.44
N LEU A 156 14.06 2.79 -0.73
CA LEU A 156 15.28 1.98 -0.69
C LEU A 156 15.12 0.89 0.37
N ALA A 157 15.60 -0.31 0.08
CA ALA A 157 15.89 -1.33 1.08
C ALA A 157 17.41 -1.49 1.15
N LEU A 158 17.98 -1.15 2.31
CA LEU A 158 19.42 -1.07 2.55
C LEU A 158 19.81 -2.22 3.47
N GLN A 159 20.51 -3.20 2.92
CA GLN A 159 20.90 -4.43 3.60
C GLN A 159 22.34 -4.32 4.10
N ALA A 160 22.55 -4.55 5.39
CA ALA A 160 23.87 -4.63 6.01
C ALA A 160 24.48 -6.02 5.87
N ASP A 161 25.82 -6.06 5.92
CA ASP A 161 26.56 -7.31 6.02
C ASP A 161 26.45 -7.97 7.41
N GLU A 162 27.02 -9.17 7.53
CA GLU A 162 27.04 -9.97 8.78
C GLU A 162 27.72 -9.27 9.98
N HIS A 163 28.44 -8.16 9.74
CA HIS A 163 29.11 -7.35 10.77
C HIS A 163 28.31 -6.09 11.14
N GLY A 164 27.15 -5.85 10.50
CA GLY A 164 26.33 -4.66 10.74
C GLY A 164 26.75 -3.42 9.95
N ARG A 165 27.61 -3.57 8.93
CA ARG A 165 28.00 -2.46 8.06
C ARG A 165 27.04 -2.41 6.88
N GLY A 166 26.32 -1.31 6.72
CA GLY A 166 25.45 -1.08 5.56
C GLY A 166 26.10 -0.24 4.46
N PRO A 167 25.42 -0.11 3.31
CA PRO A 167 25.87 0.69 2.18
C PRO A 167 25.71 2.20 2.45
N VAL A 168 26.44 3.00 1.66
CA VAL A 168 26.25 4.47 1.59
C VAL A 168 25.68 4.85 0.23
N VAL A 169 24.48 5.40 0.19
CA VAL A 169 23.82 5.88 -1.05
C VAL A 169 24.09 7.37 -1.22
N ARG A 170 24.61 7.77 -2.38
CA ARG A 170 25.01 9.13 -2.75
C ARG A 170 24.05 9.81 -3.71
N GLU A 171 23.39 9.05 -4.58
CA GLU A 171 22.44 9.59 -5.55
C GLU A 171 21.42 8.53 -5.95
N VAL A 172 20.16 8.96 -6.13
CA VAL A 172 19.05 8.11 -6.59
C VAL A 172 18.39 8.79 -7.79
N LYS A 173 18.87 8.50 -9.00
CA LYS A 173 18.23 8.91 -10.25
C LYS A 173 17.20 7.87 -10.67
N LEU A 174 16.12 8.29 -11.31
CA LEU A 174 15.14 7.40 -11.92
C LEU A 174 14.79 7.87 -13.33
N GLU A 175 14.56 6.89 -14.20
CA GLU A 175 13.97 7.02 -15.52
C GLU A 175 12.63 6.28 -15.53
N GLY A 176 11.58 6.88 -16.08
CA GLY A 176 10.24 6.30 -16.13
C GLY A 176 9.62 6.40 -17.52
N THR A 177 9.05 5.30 -18.00
CA THR A 177 8.42 5.14 -19.31
C THR A 177 6.99 4.61 -19.17
N LEU A 178 6.19 4.80 -20.22
CA LEU A 178 4.84 4.24 -20.34
C LEU A 178 4.83 3.21 -21.49
N GLU A 179 5.16 1.97 -21.16
CA GLU A 179 5.33 0.86 -22.09
C GLU A 179 4.03 0.05 -22.27
N GLY A 180 3.17 0.03 -21.26
CA GLY A 180 1.81 -0.53 -21.36
C GLY A 180 0.78 0.36 -22.07
N GLY A 181 1.14 1.61 -22.35
CA GLY A 181 0.16 2.67 -22.60
C GLY A 181 -0.69 2.98 -21.37
N THR A 182 -1.61 3.95 -21.49
CA THR A 182 -2.70 4.09 -20.52
C THR A 182 -3.71 2.99 -20.79
N ALA A 183 -3.56 1.84 -20.11
CA ALA A 183 -4.56 0.77 -20.16
C ALA A 183 -5.94 1.36 -19.86
N SER A 184 -6.87 1.21 -20.81
CA SER A 184 -8.27 1.58 -20.62
C SER A 184 -8.84 0.83 -19.41
N LEU A 185 -9.83 1.42 -18.74
CA LEU A 185 -10.52 0.79 -17.61
C LEU A 185 -11.21 -0.54 -17.99
N SER A 186 -11.29 -0.87 -19.27
CA SER A 186 -11.75 -2.15 -19.84
C SER A 186 -10.71 -3.28 -19.79
N ASP A 187 -9.41 -2.98 -19.86
CA ASP A 187 -8.41 -3.93 -20.34
C ASP A 187 -7.71 -4.72 -19.23
N VAL A 188 -8.34 -4.79 -18.04
CA VAL A 188 -7.78 -5.55 -16.91
C VAL A 188 -8.80 -6.47 -16.29
N GLN A 189 -8.37 -7.71 -16.12
CA GLN A 189 -8.96 -8.71 -15.23
C GLN A 189 -8.78 -8.30 -13.75
N THR A 190 -9.47 -7.22 -13.39
CA THR A 190 -9.75 -6.83 -12.02
C THR A 190 -10.44 -8.00 -11.34
N LEU A 191 -9.80 -8.61 -10.34
CA LEU A 191 -10.46 -9.62 -9.52
C LEU A 191 -11.64 -8.96 -8.83
N ALA A 192 -12.87 -9.33 -9.21
CA ALA A 192 -14.10 -8.71 -8.72
C ALA A 192 -14.29 -8.88 -7.20
N THR A 193 -13.57 -9.83 -6.59
CA THR A 193 -13.42 -10.00 -5.15
C THR A 193 -11.94 -10.10 -4.79
N PRO A 194 -11.47 -9.49 -3.69
CA PRO A 194 -10.10 -9.69 -3.22
C PRO A 194 -9.80 -11.16 -2.93
N LEU A 195 -8.56 -11.57 -3.17
CA LEU A 195 -8.08 -12.93 -2.88
C LEU A 195 -8.24 -13.26 -1.39
N THR A 196 -8.61 -14.50 -1.09
CA THR A 196 -8.76 -15.01 0.28
C THR A 196 -8.15 -16.40 0.39
N TYR A 197 -7.32 -16.61 1.41
CA TYR A 197 -6.61 -17.87 1.65
C TYR A 197 -6.70 -18.28 3.13
N ARG A 198 -6.67 -19.58 3.40
CA ARG A 198 -6.60 -20.13 4.76
C ARG A 198 -5.13 -20.24 5.17
N ILE A 199 -4.69 -19.40 6.09
CA ILE A 199 -3.29 -19.25 6.51
C ILE A 199 -3.17 -19.57 8.00
N TYR A 200 -2.08 -20.21 8.41
CA TYR A 200 -1.78 -20.39 9.83
C TYR A 200 -1.24 -19.07 10.39
N ALA A 201 -1.89 -18.54 11.42
CA ALA A 201 -1.54 -17.25 12.02
C ALA A 201 -0.90 -17.43 13.38
N THR A 202 0.20 -16.70 13.58
CA THR A 202 0.89 -16.57 14.86
C THR A 202 0.59 -15.23 15.52
N ARG A 203 0.74 -15.16 16.85
CA ARG A 203 0.81 -13.88 17.56
C ARG A 203 2.18 -13.24 17.35
N GLU A 204 2.16 -11.98 16.91
CA GLU A 204 3.31 -11.07 16.83
C GLU A 204 4.06 -10.99 18.18
N GLY A 205 3.40 -10.41 19.19
CA GLY A 205 3.88 -10.38 20.57
C GLY A 205 5.13 -9.55 20.87
N LEU A 206 5.76 -8.92 19.88
CA LEU A 206 6.98 -8.10 20.01
C LEU A 206 6.72 -6.70 20.60
N VAL A 207 5.92 -6.58 21.66
CA VAL A 207 5.63 -5.29 22.32
C VAL A 207 6.93 -4.65 22.84
N GLY A 208 7.15 -3.37 22.49
CA GLY A 208 8.40 -2.65 22.70
C GLY A 208 9.41 -2.78 21.54
N GLY A 209 9.17 -3.68 20.58
CA GLY A 209 9.89 -3.76 19.32
C GLY A 209 9.55 -2.62 18.36
N THR A 210 10.16 -2.64 17.18
CA THR A 210 9.90 -1.66 16.11
C THR A 210 9.69 -2.39 14.80
N THR A 211 8.56 -2.11 14.16
CA THR A 211 8.14 -2.75 12.91
C THR A 211 8.96 -2.26 11.71
N ALA A 212 8.90 -3.00 10.60
CA ALA A 212 9.51 -2.60 9.34
C ALA A 212 9.07 -1.22 8.81
N ASN A 213 7.84 -0.77 9.07
CA ASN A 213 7.41 0.60 8.72
C ASN A 213 7.80 1.68 9.75
N GLY A 214 8.50 1.32 10.83
CA GLY A 214 9.02 2.25 11.84
C GLY A 214 8.07 2.57 13.00
N HIS A 215 6.98 1.82 13.17
CA HIS A 215 6.11 1.94 14.33
C HIS A 215 6.69 1.20 15.54
N VAL A 216 6.62 1.81 16.74
CA VAL A 216 7.05 1.17 17.99
C VAL A 216 5.85 0.44 18.61
N ILE A 217 5.95 -0.89 18.70
CA ILE A 217 4.83 -1.78 19.03
C ILE A 217 4.37 -1.56 20.48
N LYS A 218 3.09 -1.27 20.66
CA LYS A 218 2.40 -1.04 21.92
C LYS A 218 1.50 -2.24 22.27
N SER A 219 1.13 -2.34 23.54
CA SER A 219 0.12 -3.30 23.98
C SER A 219 -1.25 -2.99 23.35
N TYR A 220 -1.96 -4.01 22.88
CA TYR A 220 -3.24 -3.93 22.16
C TYR A 220 -3.22 -3.18 20.80
N ASP A 221 -2.05 -3.08 20.16
CA ASP A 221 -1.95 -2.60 18.78
C ASP A 221 -2.72 -3.48 17.78
N ARG A 222 -3.06 -2.87 16.63
CA ARG A 222 -3.79 -3.48 15.53
C ARG A 222 -3.01 -3.32 14.24
N PHE A 223 -2.28 -4.37 13.88
CA PHE A 223 -1.62 -4.57 12.58
C PHE A 223 -1.36 -6.06 12.34
N VAL A 224 -0.79 -6.37 11.17
CA VAL A 224 -0.15 -7.67 10.88
C VAL A 224 1.25 -7.50 10.30
N ALA A 225 2.07 -8.53 10.46
CA ALA A 225 3.21 -8.79 9.59
C ALA A 225 2.77 -9.64 8.39
N LEU A 226 3.32 -9.37 7.21
CA LEU A 226 3.25 -10.31 6.07
C LEU A 226 4.66 -10.54 5.50
N PRO A 227 4.98 -11.75 5.03
CA PRO A 227 6.37 -12.12 4.74
C PRO A 227 6.93 -11.56 3.43
N SER A 228 6.43 -10.41 2.96
CA SER A 228 7.00 -9.66 1.83
C SER A 228 6.87 -8.15 2.01
N ARG A 229 7.95 -7.44 1.64
CA ARG A 229 8.02 -5.97 1.62
C ARG A 229 7.00 -5.33 0.64
N ARG A 230 6.45 -6.13 -0.29
CA ARG A 230 5.59 -5.68 -1.39
C ARG A 230 4.24 -5.10 -0.97
N ALA A 231 3.72 -5.55 0.18
CA ALA A 231 2.47 -5.08 0.78
C ALA A 231 2.70 -4.29 2.09
N LEU A 232 3.90 -3.76 2.33
CA LEU A 232 4.20 -2.98 3.54
C LEU A 232 3.67 -1.54 3.43
N ALA A 233 2.73 -1.16 4.30
CA ALA A 233 2.11 0.16 4.37
C ALA A 233 3.04 1.21 5.02
N SER A 234 2.72 2.50 4.91
CA SER A 234 3.44 3.56 5.62
C SER A 234 3.24 3.47 7.15
N ASN A 235 4.02 4.20 7.94
CA ASN A 235 3.80 4.31 9.39
C ASN A 235 2.42 4.95 9.65
N GLY A 236 1.62 4.37 10.55
CA GLY A 236 0.19 4.70 10.72
C GLY A 236 -0.69 4.42 9.47
N GLY A 237 -0.11 3.85 8.41
CA GLY A 237 -0.72 3.71 7.10
C GLY A 237 -1.76 2.60 6.97
N SER A 238 -2.42 2.57 5.82
CA SER A 238 -3.49 1.63 5.49
C SER A 238 -3.52 1.21 4.01
N GLU A 239 -2.50 1.55 3.21
CA GLU A 239 -2.49 1.30 1.76
C GLU A 239 -2.63 -0.17 1.38
N TYR A 240 -2.22 -1.05 2.31
CA TYR A 240 -2.43 -2.49 2.25
C TYR A 240 -3.04 -2.92 3.58
N GLN A 241 -4.28 -3.43 3.51
CA GLN A 241 -5.00 -3.99 4.64
C GLN A 241 -5.41 -5.43 4.36
N VAL A 242 -5.42 -6.24 5.40
CA VAL A 242 -6.04 -7.56 5.40
C VAL A 242 -7.34 -7.52 6.18
N ARG A 243 -8.34 -8.27 5.71
CA ARG A 243 -9.46 -8.69 6.56
C ARG A 243 -9.19 -10.13 6.99
N ILE A 244 -9.09 -10.35 8.30
CA ILE A 244 -8.88 -11.64 8.93
C ILE A 244 -10.22 -12.10 9.49
N CYS A 245 -10.61 -13.35 9.26
CA CYS A 245 -11.75 -13.98 9.90
C CYS A 245 -11.30 -15.28 10.58
N TYR A 246 -11.55 -15.40 11.89
CA TYR A 246 -11.18 -16.57 12.67
C TYR A 246 -12.38 -17.54 12.78
N PRO A 247 -12.33 -18.75 12.17
CA PRO A 247 -13.51 -19.62 12.08
C PRO A 247 -14.05 -20.11 13.43
N VAL A 248 -13.20 -20.24 14.45
CA VAL A 248 -13.58 -20.79 15.77
C VAL A 248 -14.46 -19.83 16.58
N THR A 249 -14.22 -18.51 16.47
CA THR A 249 -15.05 -17.49 17.14
C THR A 249 -16.09 -16.87 16.20
N GLY A 250 -15.97 -17.09 14.89
CA GLY A 250 -16.78 -16.41 13.86
C GLY A 250 -16.49 -14.91 13.71
N LYS A 251 -15.56 -14.34 14.50
CA LYS A 251 -15.20 -12.93 14.44
C LYS A 251 -14.32 -12.62 13.23
N CYS A 252 -14.39 -11.37 12.77
CA CYS A 252 -13.46 -10.83 11.78
C CYS A 252 -12.95 -9.45 12.20
N ALA A 253 -11.72 -9.13 11.80
CA ALA A 253 -11.09 -7.82 11.96
C ALA A 253 -10.48 -7.37 10.63
N THR A 254 -10.41 -6.05 10.39
CA THR A 254 -9.67 -5.48 9.27
C THR A 254 -8.54 -4.64 9.84
N THR A 255 -7.31 -4.86 9.37
CA THR A 255 -6.13 -4.18 9.90
C THR A 255 -5.01 -4.02 8.86
N SER A 256 -4.06 -3.13 9.15
CA SER A 256 -2.98 -2.73 8.23
C SER A 256 -1.76 -3.64 8.32
N VAL A 257 -1.03 -3.76 7.21
CA VAL A 257 0.25 -4.48 7.15
C VAL A 257 1.38 -3.53 7.52
N TRP A 258 1.91 -3.63 8.74
CA TRP A 258 2.93 -2.71 9.28
C TRP A 258 4.32 -3.34 9.45
N ASP A 259 4.44 -4.67 9.37
CA ASP A 259 5.71 -5.37 9.52
C ASP A 259 5.96 -6.45 8.45
N ILE A 260 7.18 -6.99 8.40
CA ILE A 260 7.62 -8.04 7.46
C ILE A 260 7.96 -9.34 8.21
N GLY A 261 7.11 -10.35 8.05
CA GLY A 261 7.24 -11.67 8.70
C GLY A 261 5.94 -12.47 8.61
N PRO A 262 5.87 -13.73 9.08
CA PRO A 262 6.93 -14.50 9.75
C PRO A 262 7.88 -15.18 8.76
N TRP A 263 9.04 -15.60 9.29
CA TRP A 263 10.08 -16.43 8.62
C TRP A 263 10.79 -15.80 7.42
N ASN A 264 10.05 -15.29 6.43
CA ASN A 264 10.52 -14.80 5.15
C ASN A 264 10.29 -13.29 4.97
N THR A 265 11.01 -12.66 4.03
CA THR A 265 10.86 -11.23 3.69
C THR A 265 10.58 -10.95 2.21
N LYS A 266 10.50 -12.00 1.38
CA LYS A 266 10.22 -11.98 -0.07
C LYS A 266 9.18 -13.03 -0.50
N ASP A 267 8.27 -13.41 0.40
CA ASP A 267 7.19 -14.37 0.18
C ASP A 267 5.82 -13.70 0.00
N ASP A 268 5.58 -13.05 -1.13
CA ASP A 268 4.27 -12.51 -1.51
C ASP A 268 3.35 -13.63 -2.03
N TYR A 269 3.13 -14.67 -1.22
CA TYR A 269 2.46 -15.92 -1.63
C TYR A 269 1.04 -15.74 -2.19
N TRP A 270 0.39 -14.59 -1.95
CA TRP A 270 -0.89 -14.22 -2.57
C TRP A 270 -0.77 -13.94 -4.08
N ASN A 271 0.44 -13.68 -4.61
CA ASN A 271 0.69 -13.46 -6.03
C ASN A 271 0.91 -14.77 -6.80
N VAL A 272 0.45 -14.79 -8.06
CA VAL A 272 0.65 -15.90 -9.01
C VAL A 272 2.13 -16.07 -9.37
N SER A 273 2.51 -17.27 -9.83
CA SER A 273 3.86 -17.66 -10.28
C SER A 273 4.59 -16.63 -11.17
N SER A 274 3.87 -15.98 -12.09
CA SER A 274 4.43 -14.93 -12.98
C SER A 274 4.85 -13.65 -12.27
N THR A 275 4.31 -13.41 -11.07
CA THR A 275 4.34 -12.12 -10.35
C THR A 275 5.02 -12.21 -9.00
N ARG A 276 4.93 -13.36 -8.31
CA ARG A 276 5.55 -13.66 -6.99
C ARG A 276 7.06 -13.38 -7.02
N GLU A 277 7.63 -12.85 -5.95
CA GLU A 277 9.03 -12.43 -5.87
C GLU A 277 9.98 -13.64 -5.84
N MET A 278 9.73 -14.61 -4.96
CA MET A 278 10.48 -15.87 -4.84
C MET A 278 9.55 -17.10 -4.81
N TRP A 279 10.13 -18.31 -4.87
CA TRP A 279 9.41 -19.61 -4.80
C TRP A 279 8.21 -19.72 -5.76
N LYS A 280 8.45 -19.29 -7.01
CA LYS A 280 7.44 -19.17 -8.09
C LYS A 280 6.78 -20.49 -8.49
N ASP A 281 7.33 -21.61 -8.09
CA ASP A 281 6.80 -22.96 -8.31
C ASP A 281 5.79 -23.41 -7.24
N LEU A 282 5.73 -22.73 -6.07
CA LEU A 282 4.70 -22.98 -5.07
C LEU A 282 3.33 -22.46 -5.52
N PRO A 283 2.22 -23.17 -5.20
CA PRO A 283 0.87 -22.69 -5.47
C PRO A 283 0.59 -21.30 -4.87
N GLN A 284 -0.20 -20.51 -5.61
CA GLN A 284 -0.74 -19.25 -5.10
C GLN A 284 -1.58 -19.50 -3.84
N GLY A 285 -1.38 -18.68 -2.81
CA GLY A 285 -2.02 -18.83 -1.50
C GLY A 285 -1.30 -19.77 -0.54
N LYS A 286 -0.17 -20.39 -0.94
CA LYS A 286 0.66 -21.23 -0.06
C LYS A 286 1.95 -20.50 0.35
N PRO A 287 2.10 -20.09 1.62
CA PRO A 287 3.35 -19.57 2.17
C PRO A 287 4.49 -20.59 2.02
N GLU A 288 5.71 -20.11 1.82
CA GLU A 288 6.88 -20.99 1.73
C GLU A 288 7.21 -21.62 3.08
N ALA A 289 7.12 -20.89 4.19
CA ALA A 289 7.33 -21.45 5.52
C ALA A 289 6.36 -22.60 5.83
N GLN A 290 5.12 -22.53 5.32
CA GLN A 290 4.19 -23.67 5.36
C GLN A 290 4.72 -24.87 4.55
N ALA A 291 5.19 -24.66 3.32
CA ALA A 291 5.72 -25.73 2.47
C ALA A 291 7.02 -26.35 3.04
N ALA A 292 7.89 -25.53 3.63
CA ALA A 292 9.11 -25.98 4.29
C ALA A 292 8.80 -26.80 5.55
N TYR A 293 7.84 -26.35 6.37
CA TYR A 293 7.41 -27.05 7.58
C TYR A 293 6.65 -28.36 7.29
N GLN A 294 5.75 -28.37 6.28
CA GLN A 294 4.86 -29.50 6.01
C GLN A 294 5.44 -30.54 5.05
N ASP A 295 6.13 -30.09 3.99
CA ASP A 295 6.54 -30.94 2.86
C ASP A 295 8.07 -31.08 2.72
N GLY A 296 8.86 -30.37 3.54
CA GLY A 296 10.31 -30.31 3.39
C GLY A 296 10.77 -29.52 2.15
N TYR A 297 9.91 -28.68 1.58
CA TYR A 297 10.26 -27.76 0.50
C TYR A 297 11.44 -26.86 0.91
N ASN A 298 12.29 -26.46 -0.06
CA ASN A 298 13.53 -25.72 0.21
C ASN A 298 14.46 -26.45 1.24
N GLY A 299 14.40 -27.79 1.32
CA GLY A 299 15.11 -28.60 2.33
C GLY A 299 14.50 -28.58 3.74
N GLY A 300 13.32 -27.97 3.88
CA GLY A 300 12.66 -27.63 5.14
C GLY A 300 13.28 -26.42 5.82
N TYR A 301 13.73 -25.44 5.04
CA TYR A 301 14.35 -24.20 5.50
C TYR A 301 13.61 -22.97 4.93
N ASP A 302 13.70 -21.84 5.64
CA ASP A 302 13.24 -20.53 5.20
C ASP A 302 14.29 -19.81 4.31
N GLN A 303 13.99 -18.57 3.90
CA GLN A 303 14.87 -17.67 3.16
C GLN A 303 16.28 -17.51 3.75
N PHE A 304 16.43 -17.70 5.06
CA PHE A 304 17.67 -17.48 5.81
C PHE A 304 18.35 -18.79 6.22
N GLY A 305 17.88 -19.94 5.72
CA GLY A 305 18.44 -21.25 6.06
C GLY A 305 18.06 -21.77 7.45
N ARG A 306 17.08 -21.15 8.12
CA ARG A 306 16.54 -21.60 9.41
C ARG A 306 15.41 -22.58 9.18
N ARG A 307 15.17 -23.53 10.07
CA ARG A 307 13.97 -24.39 9.99
C ARG A 307 12.79 -23.65 10.63
N PRO A 308 11.67 -23.39 9.92
CA PRO A 308 10.48 -22.82 10.54
C PRO A 308 10.00 -23.70 11.71
N ALA A 309 9.66 -23.09 12.83
CA ALA A 309 9.13 -23.80 14.00
C ALA A 309 7.62 -24.12 13.87
N ASN A 310 6.95 -23.50 12.90
CA ASN A 310 5.53 -23.63 12.60
C ASN A 310 5.28 -23.27 11.12
N PRO A 311 4.08 -23.54 10.56
CA PRO A 311 3.77 -23.24 9.16
C PRO A 311 3.19 -21.82 8.97
N ALA A 312 3.53 -20.84 9.81
CA ALA A 312 2.88 -19.54 9.78
C ALA A 312 3.18 -18.73 8.50
N GLY A 313 2.19 -17.96 8.06
CA GLY A 313 2.30 -17.04 6.91
C GLY A 313 1.82 -15.61 7.22
N ILE A 314 1.43 -15.35 8.47
CA ILE A 314 0.98 -14.04 8.96
C ILE A 314 1.19 -13.98 10.48
N ASP A 315 1.74 -12.87 10.97
CA ASP A 315 1.73 -12.55 12.40
C ASP A 315 0.68 -11.48 12.68
N ILE A 316 -0.01 -11.57 13.82
CA ILE A 316 -1.12 -10.68 14.19
C ILE A 316 -0.81 -10.00 15.52
N ALA A 317 -0.93 -8.67 15.55
CA ALA A 317 -0.71 -7.85 16.74
C ALA A 317 -1.75 -8.10 17.85
N ASP A 318 -1.33 -7.90 19.10
CA ASP A 318 -2.07 -8.27 20.32
C ASP A 318 -3.53 -7.81 20.38
N GLY A 319 -3.84 -6.59 19.91
CA GLY A 319 -5.21 -6.07 19.91
C GLY A 319 -6.11 -6.86 18.96
N THR A 320 -5.61 -7.12 17.75
CA THR A 320 -6.35 -7.88 16.75
C THR A 320 -6.42 -9.37 17.11
N PHE A 321 -5.36 -9.97 17.66
CA PHE A 321 -5.34 -11.37 18.08
C PHE A 321 -6.31 -11.61 19.26
N TRP A 322 -6.11 -10.92 20.40
CA TRP A 322 -6.83 -11.18 21.64
C TRP A 322 -8.22 -10.55 21.69
N THR A 323 -8.35 -9.28 21.27
CA THR A 323 -9.62 -8.52 21.44
C THR A 323 -10.54 -8.70 20.23
N ASP A 324 -10.04 -8.39 19.04
CA ASP A 324 -10.87 -8.30 17.84
C ASP A 324 -11.27 -9.68 17.30
N LEU A 325 -10.32 -10.62 17.19
CA LEU A 325 -10.57 -12.00 16.74
C LEU A 325 -10.96 -12.94 17.89
N GLY A 326 -10.46 -12.70 19.11
CA GLY A 326 -10.68 -13.60 20.25
C GLY A 326 -9.94 -14.92 20.14
N MET A 327 -8.77 -14.93 19.49
CA MET A 327 -7.89 -16.10 19.44
C MET A 327 -7.31 -16.36 20.83
N SER A 328 -7.14 -17.64 21.19
CA SER A 328 -6.53 -18.07 22.47
C SER A 328 -5.13 -18.68 22.29
N ASP A 329 -4.82 -19.15 21.09
CA ASP A 329 -3.55 -19.74 20.65
C ASP A 329 -3.46 -19.60 19.11
N ASN A 330 -2.31 -19.95 18.53
CA ASN A 330 -1.99 -19.84 17.12
C ASN A 330 -2.77 -20.89 16.30
N ASP A 331 -3.58 -20.45 15.33
CA ASP A 331 -4.48 -21.32 14.55
C ASP A 331 -4.72 -20.76 13.12
N TRP A 332 -5.43 -21.54 12.30
CA TRP A 332 -5.79 -21.20 10.95
C TRP A 332 -6.90 -20.15 10.87
N VAL A 333 -6.58 -19.02 10.25
CA VAL A 333 -7.53 -17.96 9.91
C VAL A 333 -7.76 -17.89 8.41
N ASN A 334 -8.89 -17.31 7.99
CA ASN A 334 -9.09 -16.90 6.60
C ASN A 334 -8.64 -15.45 6.45
N VAL A 335 -7.63 -15.20 5.61
CA VAL A 335 -7.06 -13.87 5.34
C VAL A 335 -7.47 -13.41 3.95
N THR A 336 -8.09 -12.25 3.85
CA THR A 336 -8.48 -11.58 2.60
C THR A 336 -7.57 -10.38 2.34
N TYR A 337 -6.90 -10.34 1.20
CA TYR A 337 -5.85 -9.38 0.84
C TYR A 337 -6.44 -8.21 0.05
N LEU A 338 -6.86 -7.14 0.74
CA LEU A 338 -7.84 -6.17 0.22
C LEU A 338 -7.34 -5.30 -0.95
N TRP A 339 -6.05 -5.34 -1.31
CA TRP A 339 -5.47 -4.64 -2.46
C TRP A 339 -5.47 -5.47 -3.77
N THR A 340 -5.82 -6.75 -3.70
CA THR A 340 -5.69 -7.67 -4.84
C THR A 340 -6.80 -7.52 -5.88
N SER A 341 -7.90 -6.83 -5.55
CA SER A 341 -9.04 -6.55 -6.45
C SER A 341 -8.79 -5.39 -7.43
N GLY A 342 -7.64 -5.38 -8.10
CA GLY A 342 -7.29 -4.42 -9.17
C GLY A 342 -7.01 -2.98 -8.73
N GLY A 343 -6.99 -2.73 -7.43
CA GLY A 343 -6.47 -1.53 -6.77
C GLY A 343 -6.31 -1.82 -5.28
N GLY A 344 -5.41 -1.09 -4.62
CA GLY A 344 -5.33 -1.06 -3.16
C GLY A 344 -6.71 -0.88 -2.52
N THR A 345 -6.84 -1.29 -1.25
CA THR A 345 -8.00 -0.91 -0.43
C THR A 345 -8.20 0.59 -0.63
N SER A 346 -9.41 1.05 -0.94
CA SER A 346 -9.66 2.49 -1.04
C SER A 346 -9.52 3.02 0.38
N THR A 347 -8.30 3.42 0.75
CA THR A 347 -7.94 3.89 2.08
C THR A 347 -8.86 5.06 2.36
N GLY A 348 -9.87 4.80 3.18
CA GLY A 348 -10.73 5.87 3.63
C GLY A 348 -9.80 6.86 4.31
N LEU A 349 -9.79 8.11 3.85
CA LEU A 349 -8.87 9.10 4.39
C LEU A 349 -9.19 9.24 5.87
N ILE A 350 -8.29 8.73 6.71
CA ILE A 350 -8.40 8.81 8.17
C ILE A 350 -7.89 10.18 8.57
N ILE A 351 -8.62 10.83 9.46
CA ILE A 351 -8.23 12.08 10.09
C ILE A 351 -8.31 11.84 11.59
N ASP A 352 -7.16 11.66 12.21
CA ASP A 352 -6.95 11.50 13.65
C ASP A 352 -7.20 12.82 14.39
N SER A 353 -7.43 12.75 15.70
CA SER A 353 -7.53 13.92 16.57
C SER A 353 -6.22 14.70 16.64
N ASN A 354 -5.09 14.03 16.41
CA ASN A 354 -3.77 14.64 16.40
C ASN A 354 -3.30 14.95 14.96
N ASN A 355 -3.13 16.22 14.63
CA ASN A 355 -2.63 16.64 13.32
C ASN A 355 -1.16 16.24 13.03
N SER A 356 -0.36 15.80 14.01
CA SER A 356 0.94 15.18 13.70
C SER A 356 0.81 13.77 13.12
N SER A 357 -0.36 13.13 13.25
CA SER A 357 -0.69 11.84 12.62
C SER A 357 -1.28 12.00 11.21
N ASN A 358 -1.64 13.23 10.82
CA ASN A 358 -2.44 13.51 9.64
C ASN A 358 -1.60 14.04 8.46
N ASP A 359 -1.87 13.53 7.26
CA ASP A 359 -1.45 14.22 6.03
C ASP A 359 -2.33 15.45 5.82
N THR A 360 -1.90 16.57 6.40
CA THR A 360 -2.63 17.86 6.37
C THR A 360 -2.85 18.42 4.97
N THR A 361 -2.18 17.90 3.92
CA THR A 361 -2.48 18.24 2.52
C THR A 361 -3.75 17.58 2.00
N LYS A 362 -4.22 16.52 2.69
CA LYS A 362 -5.42 15.73 2.35
C LYS A 362 -6.50 15.83 3.41
N GLY A 363 -6.16 15.86 4.70
CA GLY A 363 -7.12 15.98 5.79
C GLY A 363 -6.51 16.41 7.12
N TYR A 364 -7.28 17.14 7.93
CA TYR A 364 -6.85 17.67 9.23
C TYR A 364 -8.05 17.98 10.12
N ILE A 365 -7.83 18.14 11.44
CA ILE A 365 -8.85 18.59 12.39
C ILE A 365 -8.58 20.03 12.84
N GLU A 366 -9.62 20.83 12.98
CA GLU A 366 -9.62 22.13 13.68
C GLU A 366 -10.50 22.06 14.92
N VAL A 367 -10.00 22.58 16.04
CA VAL A 367 -10.74 22.73 17.30
C VAL A 367 -10.43 24.08 17.93
N SER A 368 -11.35 24.61 18.73
CA SER A 368 -11.08 25.80 19.56
C SER A 368 -10.37 25.42 20.86
N ALA A 369 -9.84 26.42 21.58
CA ALA A 369 -9.23 26.24 22.90
C ALA A 369 -10.18 25.69 23.99
N ASN A 370 -11.49 25.57 23.71
CA ASN A 370 -12.46 24.96 24.61
C ASN A 370 -12.48 23.42 24.51
N TRP A 371 -11.86 22.84 23.48
CA TRP A 371 -11.74 21.39 23.31
C TRP A 371 -10.46 20.91 23.98
N ILE A 372 -10.61 20.04 24.98
CA ILE A 372 -9.53 19.55 25.82
C ILE A 372 -9.01 18.22 25.26
N SER A 373 -7.71 18.13 24.98
CA SER A 373 -7.08 16.87 24.58
C SER A 373 -6.94 15.92 25.76
N ALA A 374 -7.24 14.64 25.56
CA ALA A 374 -7.13 13.59 26.57
C ALA A 374 -6.86 12.21 25.96
N SER A 375 -6.32 11.31 26.77
CA SER A 375 -6.09 9.90 26.46
C SER A 375 -6.46 8.97 27.64
N SER A 376 -7.30 9.47 28.56
CA SER A 376 -7.57 8.84 29.86
C SER A 376 -8.68 7.77 29.83
N THR A 377 -9.62 7.84 28.89
CA THR A 377 -10.48 6.68 28.56
C THR A 377 -9.84 5.90 27.42
N ALA A 378 -9.59 4.61 27.59
CA ALA A 378 -9.06 3.76 26.52
C ALA A 378 -10.06 3.55 25.37
N GLY A 379 -9.57 3.07 24.22
CA GLY A 379 -10.38 2.80 23.02
C GLY A 379 -10.52 3.99 22.07
N TYR A 380 -9.59 4.94 22.10
CA TYR A 380 -9.44 5.97 21.06
C TYR A 380 -8.70 5.45 19.84
N TYR A 381 -8.79 6.19 18.73
CA TYR A 381 -7.91 6.01 17.59
C TYR A 381 -6.58 6.77 17.82
N GLY A 382 -5.51 6.34 17.14
CA GLY A 382 -4.24 7.07 17.11
C GLY A 382 -3.60 7.29 18.48
N SER A 383 -3.62 8.54 18.95
CA SER A 383 -2.86 8.99 20.14
C SER A 383 -3.72 9.56 21.28
N GLY A 384 -5.02 9.76 21.05
CA GLY A 384 -5.95 10.35 22.02
C GLY A 384 -7.21 10.87 21.35
N TYR A 385 -7.92 11.75 22.05
CA TYR A 385 -9.14 12.40 21.58
C TYR A 385 -9.25 13.81 22.15
N TYR A 386 -10.03 14.67 21.50
CA TYR A 386 -10.54 15.90 22.09
C TYR A 386 -11.91 15.67 22.73
N TYR A 387 -12.22 16.39 23.81
CA TYR A 387 -13.57 16.44 24.36
C TYR A 387 -13.97 17.88 24.72
N ALA A 388 -15.29 18.13 24.70
CA ALA A 388 -15.86 19.39 25.17
C ALA A 388 -17.25 19.15 25.79
N SER A 389 -17.59 19.91 26.84
CA SER A 389 -18.92 19.84 27.46
C SER A 389 -20.01 20.32 26.51
N THR A 390 -21.19 19.70 26.54
CA THR A 390 -22.33 20.11 25.73
C THR A 390 -22.95 21.39 26.28
N GLN A 391 -23.17 22.36 25.40
CA GLN A 391 -23.65 23.71 25.71
C GLN A 391 -24.36 24.29 24.48
N ALA A 392 -25.32 25.20 24.66
CA ALA A 392 -26.01 25.89 23.56
C ALA A 392 -25.14 26.90 22.76
N ILE A 393 -24.00 26.46 22.20
CA ILE A 393 -23.00 27.30 21.52
C ILE A 393 -22.43 26.62 20.25
N SER A 394 -22.28 27.41 19.18
CA SER A 394 -21.70 26.94 17.91
C SER A 394 -20.16 26.92 17.94
N ASP A 395 -19.59 25.90 18.58
CA ASP A 395 -18.15 25.71 18.77
C ASP A 395 -17.74 24.24 18.44
N PRO A 396 -17.72 23.85 17.14
CA PRO A 396 -17.54 22.46 16.74
C PRO A 396 -16.08 22.05 16.51
N ALA A 397 -15.76 20.79 16.79
CA ALA A 397 -14.58 20.15 16.23
C ALA A 397 -14.83 19.85 14.74
N THR A 398 -13.95 20.33 13.86
CA THR A 398 -14.14 20.28 12.40
C THR A 398 -13.06 19.43 11.75
N PHE A 399 -13.45 18.27 11.23
CA PHE A 399 -12.61 17.41 10.41
C PHE A 399 -12.74 17.84 8.94
N TRP A 400 -11.66 18.34 8.35
CA TRP A 400 -11.57 18.79 6.95
C TRP A 400 -10.96 17.70 6.08
N PHE A 401 -11.51 17.48 4.88
CA PHE A 401 -10.96 16.54 3.90
C PHE A 401 -11.02 17.07 2.46
N TYR A 402 -9.92 16.90 1.72
CA TYR A 402 -9.80 17.32 0.34
C TYR A 402 -10.16 16.19 -0.63
N LEU A 403 -11.01 16.51 -1.62
CA LEU A 403 -11.25 15.64 -2.77
C LEU A 403 -10.78 16.32 -4.06
N PRO A 404 -9.89 15.71 -4.87
CA PRO A 404 -9.42 16.30 -6.13
C PRO A 404 -10.48 16.32 -7.24
N ALA A 405 -11.55 15.55 -7.09
CA ALA A 405 -12.71 15.50 -7.96
C ALA A 405 -13.98 15.26 -7.12
N ALA A 406 -15.15 15.60 -7.65
CA ALA A 406 -16.42 15.29 -6.98
C ALA A 406 -16.61 13.77 -6.91
N ALA A 407 -17.02 13.26 -5.74
CA ALA A 407 -17.14 11.82 -5.49
C ALA A 407 -18.19 11.51 -4.42
N THR A 408 -18.87 10.39 -4.56
CA THR A 408 -19.66 9.80 -3.47
C THR A 408 -18.72 9.14 -2.46
N LYS A 409 -18.84 9.49 -1.18
CA LYS A 409 -18.01 8.98 -0.08
C LYS A 409 -18.86 8.57 1.11
N THR A 410 -18.43 7.51 1.79
CA THR A 410 -18.96 7.08 3.08
C THR A 410 -18.09 7.66 4.19
N ILE A 411 -18.74 8.22 5.21
CA ILE A 411 -18.07 8.74 6.41
C ILE A 411 -18.33 7.77 7.56
N ASP A 412 -17.26 7.26 8.16
CA ASP A 412 -17.29 6.66 9.49
C ASP A 412 -16.70 7.65 10.52
N ALA A 413 -17.11 7.50 11.78
CA ALA A 413 -16.49 8.15 12.92
C ALA A 413 -16.08 7.12 13.98
N TRP A 414 -15.00 7.42 14.69
CA TRP A 414 -14.54 6.72 15.88
C TRP A 414 -14.86 7.58 17.12
N TRP A 415 -14.94 6.96 18.30
CA TRP A 415 -14.93 7.66 19.59
C TRP A 415 -14.57 6.69 20.73
N THR A 416 -14.08 7.22 21.86
CA THR A 416 -14.13 6.51 23.15
C THR A 416 -15.56 6.50 23.69
N ALA A 417 -16.00 5.40 24.31
CA ALA A 417 -17.35 5.27 24.89
C ALA A 417 -17.36 5.41 26.43
N GLY A 418 -18.53 5.68 27.00
CA GLY A 418 -18.71 5.82 28.46
C GLY A 418 -19.86 6.76 28.87
N THR A 419 -20.32 6.63 30.11
CA THR A 419 -21.62 7.11 30.60
C THR A 419 -21.83 8.62 30.63
N ASN A 420 -20.77 9.43 30.74
CA ASN A 420 -20.85 10.90 30.79
C ASN A 420 -20.92 11.57 29.40
N ARG A 421 -20.98 10.78 28.32
CA ARG A 421 -20.97 11.28 26.94
C ARG A 421 -22.38 11.56 26.44
N SER A 422 -22.49 12.42 25.43
CA SER A 422 -23.78 12.76 24.82
C SER A 422 -24.40 11.56 24.11
N ALA A 423 -25.67 11.31 24.40
CA ALA A 423 -26.49 10.33 23.70
C ALA A 423 -26.98 10.81 22.31
N THR A 424 -26.72 12.08 21.98
CA THR A 424 -27.24 12.82 20.82
C THR A 424 -26.16 13.72 20.22
N ALA A 425 -24.93 13.21 20.11
CA ALA A 425 -23.78 13.91 19.56
C ALA A 425 -23.97 14.22 18.05
N PRO A 426 -24.11 15.49 17.60
CA PRO A 426 -24.44 15.80 16.22
C PRO A 426 -23.21 15.94 15.33
N PHE A 427 -23.03 15.00 14.39
CA PHE A 427 -22.09 15.13 13.28
C PHE A 427 -22.79 15.83 12.10
N ILE A 428 -22.28 16.98 11.68
CA ILE A 428 -22.84 17.81 10.61
C ILE A 428 -21.94 17.74 9.37
N VAL A 429 -22.48 17.25 8.27
CA VAL A 429 -21.72 16.95 7.04
C VAL A 429 -21.93 18.06 6.01
N TRP A 430 -20.84 18.60 5.45
CA TRP A 430 -20.86 19.68 4.46
C TRP A 430 -19.96 19.36 3.26
N ASN A 431 -20.38 19.77 2.06
CA ASN A 431 -19.52 19.74 0.88
C ASN A 431 -18.66 21.02 0.73
N ALA A 432 -17.67 20.98 -0.15
CA ALA A 432 -16.78 22.09 -0.48
C ALA A 432 -17.49 23.31 -1.11
N SER A 433 -18.76 23.16 -1.50
CA SER A 433 -19.62 24.22 -2.01
C SER A 433 -20.46 24.88 -0.91
N GLY A 434 -20.22 24.54 0.37
CA GLY A 434 -20.96 25.09 1.52
C GLY A 434 -22.37 24.52 1.71
N THR A 435 -22.75 23.47 0.98
CA THR A 435 -24.05 22.81 1.16
C THR A 435 -23.98 21.82 2.31
N LYS A 436 -24.90 21.93 3.28
CA LYS A 436 -25.09 20.91 4.32
C LYS A 436 -25.75 19.67 3.70
N LEU A 437 -25.07 18.54 3.76
CA LEU A 437 -25.57 17.25 3.24
C LEU A 437 -26.41 16.51 4.28
N ALA A 438 -26.02 16.57 5.56
CA ALA A 438 -26.73 15.90 6.65
C ALA A 438 -26.43 16.50 8.03
N THR A 439 -27.25 16.12 9.01
CA THR A 439 -26.92 16.10 10.43
C THR A 439 -27.25 14.71 10.96
N VAL A 440 -26.28 14.02 11.56
CA VAL A 440 -26.41 12.65 12.07
C VAL A 440 -26.12 12.67 13.57
N ASN A 441 -27.11 12.32 14.39
CA ASN A 441 -26.95 12.27 15.85
C ASN A 441 -26.58 10.85 16.26
N VAL A 442 -25.48 10.68 17.01
CA VAL A 442 -25.02 9.38 17.50
C VAL A 442 -24.95 9.35 19.04
N ASN A 443 -25.10 8.15 19.62
CA ASN A 443 -24.93 7.96 21.06
C ASN A 443 -23.49 7.55 21.38
N GLN A 444 -22.68 8.51 21.86
CA GLN A 444 -21.28 8.26 22.20
C GLN A 444 -21.09 7.52 23.55
N GLN A 445 -22.16 7.16 24.26
CA GLN A 445 -22.08 6.27 25.42
C GLN A 445 -21.86 4.80 25.01
N LEU A 446 -22.17 4.47 23.75
CA LEU A 446 -22.14 3.12 23.17
C LEU A 446 -21.15 3.04 21.99
N ASN A 447 -20.85 1.83 21.52
CA ASN A 447 -20.14 1.54 20.27
C ASN A 447 -18.81 2.28 20.03
N GLY A 448 -18.11 2.73 21.08
CA GLY A 448 -16.76 3.26 20.95
C GLY A 448 -15.74 2.17 20.61
N GLY A 449 -14.50 2.57 20.31
CA GLY A 449 -13.41 1.65 19.99
C GLY A 449 -13.55 0.93 18.63
N GLN A 450 -14.37 1.47 17.72
CA GLN A 450 -14.58 0.94 16.37
C GLN A 450 -15.07 2.05 15.41
N TRP A 451 -15.00 1.78 14.11
CA TRP A 451 -15.57 2.65 13.07
C TRP A 451 -17.09 2.50 13.01
N ASN A 452 -17.81 3.61 13.20
CA ASN A 452 -19.27 3.69 13.13
C ASN A 452 -19.68 4.50 11.89
N THR A 453 -20.43 3.91 10.96
CA THR A 453 -20.90 4.61 9.76
C THR A 453 -21.95 5.67 10.07
N LEU A 454 -21.64 6.92 9.73
CA LEU A 454 -22.57 8.05 9.80
C LEU A 454 -23.49 8.09 8.56
N GLY A 455 -22.96 7.72 7.39
CA GLY A 455 -23.70 7.68 6.13
C GLY A 455 -22.82 7.88 4.89
N THR A 456 -23.47 7.93 3.73
CA THR A 456 -22.84 8.04 2.41
C THR A 456 -23.47 9.21 1.63
N TRP A 457 -22.65 10.11 1.11
CA TRP A 457 -23.11 11.33 0.40
C TRP A 457 -22.23 11.69 -0.79
N SER A 458 -22.79 12.47 -1.73
CA SER A 458 -22.07 13.03 -2.87
C SER A 458 -21.39 14.34 -2.48
N PHE A 459 -20.06 14.35 -2.47
CA PHE A 459 -19.23 15.50 -2.14
C PHE A 459 -18.67 16.17 -3.41
N THR A 460 -18.39 17.46 -3.33
CA THR A 460 -17.82 18.24 -4.43
C THR A 460 -16.29 18.27 -4.36
N ALA A 461 -15.63 18.60 -5.47
CA ALA A 461 -14.18 18.77 -5.48
C ALA A 461 -13.77 19.97 -4.58
N GLY A 462 -12.64 19.85 -3.89
CA GLY A 462 -12.17 20.83 -2.92
C GLY A 462 -12.22 20.32 -1.47
N TRP A 463 -12.17 21.26 -0.52
CA TRP A 463 -12.19 21.01 0.92
C TRP A 463 -13.62 20.85 1.45
N ASN A 464 -13.99 19.60 1.71
CA ASN A 464 -15.25 19.19 2.35
C ASN A 464 -15.02 19.06 3.87
N LYS A 465 -16.08 18.98 4.69
CA LYS A 465 -15.93 18.85 6.14
C LYS A 465 -17.02 18.08 6.87
N VAL A 466 -16.66 17.51 8.01
CA VAL A 466 -17.55 16.93 9.02
C VAL A 466 -17.33 17.67 10.33
N GLN A 467 -18.39 18.19 10.93
CA GLN A 467 -18.32 19.00 12.16
C GLN A 467 -19.05 18.28 13.30
N LEU A 468 -18.33 17.90 14.35
CA LEU A 468 -18.94 17.44 15.59
C LEU A 468 -19.34 18.66 16.43
N SER A 469 -20.64 18.88 16.54
CA SER A 469 -21.22 19.96 17.33
C SER A 469 -21.20 19.62 18.83
N ARG A 470 -20.86 20.60 19.67
CA ARG A 470 -21.16 20.56 21.11
C ARG A 470 -22.50 21.21 21.48
N TRP A 471 -23.19 21.81 20.50
CA TRP A 471 -24.58 22.25 20.62
C TRP A 471 -25.52 21.04 20.49
N THR A 472 -25.84 20.45 21.63
CA THR A 472 -26.81 19.38 21.83
C THR A 472 -27.27 19.40 23.31
N THR A 473 -27.97 18.36 23.77
CA THR A 473 -28.40 18.21 25.18
C THR A 473 -27.24 18.43 26.15
N GLU A 474 -27.44 19.33 27.12
CA GLU A 474 -26.43 19.74 28.11
C GLU A 474 -26.12 18.60 29.13
N ASP A 475 -25.38 18.90 30.21
CA ASP A 475 -24.95 17.93 31.24
C ASP A 475 -24.17 16.69 30.75
N SER A 476 -23.52 16.77 29.59
CA SER A 476 -22.66 15.70 29.05
C SER A 476 -21.43 16.25 28.31
N VAL A 477 -20.60 15.36 27.76
CA VAL A 477 -19.48 15.73 26.85
C VAL A 477 -19.64 15.10 25.46
N VAL A 478 -19.13 15.77 24.44
CA VAL A 478 -18.89 15.18 23.10
C VAL A 478 -17.41 14.87 22.91
N ILE A 479 -17.13 13.79 22.17
CA ILE A 479 -15.78 13.25 21.92
C ILE A 479 -15.45 13.38 20.42
N ALA A 480 -14.44 14.18 20.09
CA ALA A 480 -13.86 14.27 18.76
C ALA A 480 -12.57 13.43 18.72
N ASP A 481 -12.66 12.26 18.09
CA ASP A 481 -11.60 11.25 18.02
C ASP A 481 -11.06 11.22 16.58
N ALA A 482 -11.52 10.29 15.74
CA ALA A 482 -11.17 10.25 14.32
C ALA A 482 -12.38 10.11 13.39
N ILE A 483 -12.22 10.49 12.11
CA ILE A 483 -13.14 10.11 11.02
C ILE A 483 -12.41 9.33 9.93
N GLN A 484 -13.16 8.55 9.13
CA GLN A 484 -12.67 7.89 7.92
C GLN A 484 -13.55 8.22 6.72
N VAL A 485 -12.95 8.66 5.60
CA VAL A 485 -13.65 9.08 4.37
C VAL A 485 -13.32 8.15 3.19
N ARG A 486 -14.16 7.13 2.95
CA ARG A 486 -13.94 6.05 1.97
C ARG A 486 -14.87 6.11 0.76
#